data_AF-A0A662UQL5-F1
#
_entry.id   AF-A0A662UQL5-F1
#
_cell.length_a   1.000
_cell.length_b   1.000
_cell.length_c   1.000
_cell.angle_alpha   90.00
_cell.angle_beta   90.00
_cell.angle_gamma   90.00
#
_symmetry.space_group_name_H-M   'P 1'
#
loop_
_entity.id
_entity.type
_entity.pdbx_description
1 polymer ?
#
loop_
_entity_poly.entity_id
_entity_poly.type
_entity_poly.pdbx_seq_one_letter_code
_entity_poly.pdbx_strand_id
1 'polypeptide(L)' 'MREDPRKKIIELLERYGELNVTRIARMTGLGYRVAVRYLRELLEQGIVEERRYGRLRLFRLRTRSTSL' A
#
# COMPACT_ATOMS: atom_id res chain seq x y z
N MET A 1 0.48 3.54 22.88
CA MET A 1 -0.16 2.76 21.79
C MET A 1 0.86 2.55 20.69
N ARG A 2 1.06 1.32 20.20
CA ARG A 2 1.85 1.11 18.97
C ARG A 2 0.98 1.54 17.78
N GLU A 3 1.48 2.46 16.97
CA GLU A 3 0.81 2.90 15.76
C GLU A 3 0.63 1.72 14.79
N ASP A 4 -0.57 1.53 14.24
CA ASP A 4 -0.85 0.43 13.30
C ASP A 4 -0.04 0.65 12.01
N PRO A 5 0.90 -0.24 11.64
CA PRO A 5 1.72 -0.07 10.45
C PRO A 5 0.92 0.11 9.14
N ARG A 6 -0.33 -0.36 9.09
CA ARG A 6 -1.22 -0.17 7.94
C ARG A 6 -1.61 1.29 7.74
N LYS A 7 -1.79 2.06 8.82
CA LYS A 7 -2.08 3.50 8.73
C LYS A 7 -0.93 4.24 8.04
N LYS A 8 0.30 3.93 8.43
CA LYS A 8 1.50 4.53 7.82
C LYS A 8 1.64 4.19 6.32
N ILE A 9 1.26 2.97 5.92
CA ILE A 9 1.19 2.60 4.49
C ILE A 9 0.15 3.45 3.76
N ILE A 10 -1.05 3.59 4.33
CA ILE A 10 -2.14 4.40 3.76
C ILE A 10 -1.69 5.86 3.61
N GLU A 11 -1.13 6.48 4.65
CA GLU A 11 -0.64 7.86 4.62
C GLU A 11 0.44 8.08 3.54
N LEU A 12 1.32 7.10 3.33
CA LEU A 12 2.31 7.16 2.24
C LEU A 12 1.61 7.10 0.88
N LEU A 13 0.61 6.25 0.71
CA LEU A 13 -0.12 6.14 -0.55
C LEU A 13 -0.99 7.38 -0.82
N GLU A 14 -1.56 8.01 0.22
CA GLU A 14 -2.22 9.32 0.10
C GLU A 14 -1.24 10.40 -0.34
N ARG A 15 -0.06 10.45 0.28
CA ARG A 15 0.94 11.50 0.01
C ARG A 15 1.60 11.37 -1.36
N TYR A 16 1.89 10.15 -1.80
CA TYR A 16 2.70 9.89 -3.00
C TYR A 16 1.88 9.31 -4.17
N GLY A 17 0.60 9.00 -3.97
CA GLY A 17 -0.30 8.42 -4.97
C GLY A 17 -0.06 6.93 -5.20
N GLU A 18 1.09 6.58 -5.78
CA GLU A 18 1.44 5.20 -6.13
C GLU A 18 2.89 4.87 -5.74
N LEU A 19 3.11 3.74 -5.07
CA LEU A 19 4.44 3.32 -4.62
C LEU A 19 4.67 1.83 -4.83
N ASN A 20 5.93 1.45 -5.06
CA ASN A 20 6.32 0.04 -5.06
C ASN A 20 6.56 -0.48 -3.63
N VAL A 21 6.46 -1.81 -3.48
CA VAL A 21 6.62 -2.50 -2.18
C VAL A 21 7.95 -2.16 -1.49
N THR A 22 9.05 -2.09 -2.25
CA THR A 22 10.37 -1.79 -1.69
C THR A 22 10.43 -0.39 -1.10
N ARG A 23 9.82 0.60 -1.76
CA ARG A 23 9.75 1.99 -1.30
C ARG A 23 8.86 2.12 -0.08
N ILE A 24 7.71 1.43 -0.07
CA ILE A 24 6.81 1.36 1.10
C ILE A 24 7.54 0.74 2.30
N ALA A 25 8.21 -0.40 2.12
CA ALA A 25 8.98 -1.05 3.18
C ALA A 25 10.06 -0.11 3.76
N ARG A 26 10.86 0.53 2.89
CA ARG A 26 11.91 1.46 3.30
C ARG A 26 11.37 2.69 4.06
N MET A 27 10.27 3.28 3.61
CA MET A 27 9.71 4.51 4.21
C MET A 27 8.91 4.25 5.49
N THR A 28 8.30 3.06 5.60
CA THR A 28 7.62 2.65 6.83
C THR A 28 8.60 2.15 7.89
N GLY A 29 9.80 1.70 7.49
CA GLY A 29 10.76 1.00 8.35
C GLY A 29 10.43 -0.48 8.53
N LEU A 30 9.51 -1.03 7.73
CA LEU A 30 9.11 -2.42 7.78
C LEU A 30 10.03 -3.31 6.96
N GLY A 31 10.19 -4.56 7.39
CA GLY A 31 10.78 -5.59 6.53
C GLY A 31 9.90 -5.87 5.31
N TYR A 32 10.51 -6.21 4.17
CA TYR A 32 9.79 -6.45 2.91
C TYR A 32 8.62 -7.43 3.06
N ARG A 33 8.84 -8.59 3.72
CA ARG A 33 7.79 -9.61 3.95
C ARG A 33 6.63 -9.06 4.78
N VAL A 34 6.92 -8.23 5.77
CA VAL A 34 5.91 -7.60 6.64
C VAL A 34 5.10 -6.57 5.86
N ALA A 35 5.76 -5.72 5.06
CA ALA A 35 5.07 -4.78 4.17
C ALA A 35 4.18 -5.51 3.16
N VAL A 36 4.65 -6.61 2.56
CA VAL A 36 3.83 -7.44 1.65
C VAL A 36 2.61 -8.01 2.34
N ARG A 37 2.74 -8.50 3.58
CA ARG A 37 1.61 -9.02 4.35
C ARG A 37 0.54 -7.94 4.54
N TYR A 38 0.92 -6.76 5.03
CA TYR A 38 -0.03 -5.67 5.25
C TYR A 38 -0.64 -5.14 3.95
N LEU A 39 0.13 -5.05 2.86
CA LEU A 39 -0.41 -4.67 1.55
C LEU A 39 -1.42 -5.71 1.03
N ARG A 40 -1.23 -7.00 1.31
CA ARG A 40 -2.22 -8.04 1.00
C ARG A 40 -3.49 -7.89 1.83
N GLU A 41 -3.38 -7.68 3.14
CA GLU A 41 -4.54 -7.41 4.00
C GLU A 41 -5.34 -6.20 3.50
N LEU A 42 -4.67 -5.10 3.17
CA LEU A 42 -5.32 -3.89 2.64
C LEU A 42 -5.95 -4.12 1.26
N LEU A 43 -5.35 -4.96 0.43
CA LEU A 43 -5.87 -5.34 -0.88
C LEU A 43 -7.14 -6.19 -0.73
N GLU A 44 -7.12 -7.18 0.16
CA GLU A 44 -8.26 -8.04 0.50
C GLU A 44 -9.43 -7.22 1.09
N GLN A 45 -9.14 -6.17 1.85
CA GLN A 45 -10.12 -5.22 2.37
C GLN A 45 -10.62 -4.21 1.32
N GLY A 46 -10.03 -4.20 0.11
CA GLY A 46 -10.38 -3.27 -0.95
C GLY A 46 -9.96 -1.81 -0.71
N ILE A 47 -9.07 -1.56 0.25
CA ILE A 47 -8.55 -0.22 0.58
C ILE A 47 -7.51 0.24 -0.45
N VAL A 48 -6.67 -0.69 -0.90
CA VAL A 48 -5.68 -0.46 -1.96
C VAL A 48 -5.97 -1.33 -3.16
N GLU A 49 -5.35 -0.99 -4.28
CA GLU A 49 -5.26 -1.86 -5.45
C GLU A 49 -3.81 -2.09 -5.86
N GLU A 50 -3.55 -3.22 -6.52
CA GLU A 50 -2.24 -3.61 -7.02
C GLU A 50 -2.19 -3.54 -8.55
N ARG A 51 -1.19 -2.86 -9.10
CA ARG A 51 -0.84 -2.91 -10.52
C ARG A 51 0.49 -3.62 -10.71
N ARG A 52 0.51 -4.59 -11.63
CA ARG A 52 1.69 -5.40 -11.93
C ARG A 52 2.25 -5.06 -13.30
N TYR A 53 3.54 -4.73 -13.33
CA TYR A 53 4.34 -4.53 -14.54
C TYR A 53 5.51 -5.49 -14.52
N GLY A 54 5.30 -6.70 -15.05
CA GLY A 54 6.24 -7.80 -14.90
C GLY A 54 6.48 -8.15 -13.41
N ARG A 55 7.71 -7.96 -12.94
CA ARG A 55 8.09 -8.18 -11.53
C ARG A 55 7.82 -6.97 -10.62
N LEU A 56 7.55 -5.80 -11.20
CA LEU A 56 7.25 -4.58 -10.44
C LEU A 56 5.80 -4.64 -9.94
N ARG A 57 5.63 -4.39 -8.63
CA ARG A 57 4.34 -4.36 -7.94
C ARG A 57 4.14 -2.95 -7.39
N LEU A 58 3.16 -2.23 -7.93
CA LEU A 58 2.78 -0.89 -7.53
C LEU A 58 1.45 -0.93 -6.80
N PHE A 59 1.34 -0.12 -5.75
CA PHE A 59 0.14 0.00 -4.92
C PHE A 59 -0.30 1.45 -4.88
N ARG A 60 -1.62 1.65 -4.92
CA ARG A 60 -2.28 2.95 -4.71
C ARG A 60 -3.56 2.75 -3.92
N LEU A 61 -4.09 3.83 -3.34
CA LEU A 61 -5.42 3.78 -2.74
C LEU A 61 -6.47 3.51 -3.81
N ARG A 62 -7.47 2.70 -3.45
CA ARG A 62 -8.63 2.49 -4.31
C ARG A 62 -9.51 3.73 -4.24
N THR A 63 -9.49 4.55 -5.27
CA THR A 63 -10.47 5.63 -5.42
C THR A 63 -11.82 5.02 -5.70
N ARG A 64 -12.84 5.41 -4.91
CA ARG A 64 -14.22 5.07 -5.21
C ARG A 64 -14.62 5.88 -6.44
N SER A 65 -14.65 5.25 -7.60
CA SER A 65 -15.25 5.84 -8.80
C SER A 65 -16.75 5.98 -8.55
N THR A 66 -17.19 7.09 -7.96
CA THR A 66 -18.57 7.54 -8.12
C THR A 66 -18.74 7.96 -9.58
N SER A 67 -19.15 7.03 -10.41
CA SER A 67 -19.80 7.38 -11.68
C SER A 67 -21.10 8.09 -11.33
N LEU A 68 -21.21 9.34 -11.80
CA LEU A 68 -22.44 10.13 -11.83
C LEU A 68 -23.48 9.49 -12.76
#